data_AF-U1Q0H3-F1
#
_entry.id   AF-U1Q0H3-F1
#
_cell.length_a   1.000
_cell.length_b   1.000
_cell.length_c   1.000
_cell.angle_alpha   90.00
_cell.angle_beta   90.00
_cell.angle_gamma   90.00
#
_symmetry.space_group_name_H-M   'P 1'
#
loop_
_entity.id
_entity.type
_entity.pdbx_description
1 polymer ?
#
loop_
_entity_poly.entity_id
_entity_poly.type
_entity_poly.pdbx_seq_one_letter_code
_entity_poly.pdbx_strand_id
1 'polypeptide(L)'
;AASGARPDPASIRRAALASLEASDGIEVDYVALVDPTGFEDLTDAGLGLPRSAPVREDAEEGPVPMGLLAVAARVGTTRLIDNTLIDLRP
;
A
#
# COMPACT_ATOMS: atom_id res chain seq x y z
N ALA A 1 20.77 -12.59 15.06
CA ALA A 1 19.91 -11.42 15.25
C ALA A 1 19.44 -10.97 13.87
N ALA A 2 18.22 -11.31 13.47
CA ALA A 2 17.64 -10.70 12.28
C ALA A 2 17.32 -9.25 12.67
N SER A 3 17.95 -8.29 11.99
CA SER A 3 17.57 -6.89 12.11
C SER A 3 16.13 -6.79 11.60
N GLY A 4 15.16 -6.66 12.52
CA GLY A 4 13.76 -6.40 12.18
C GLY A 4 13.67 -5.03 11.53
N ALA A 5 13.89 -4.99 10.22
CA ALA A 5 13.70 -3.78 9.45
C ALA A 5 12.19 -3.64 9.23
N ARG A 6 11.68 -2.45 9.55
CA ARG A 6 10.27 -2.12 9.32
C ARG A 6 9.91 -2.40 7.85
N PRO A 7 8.80 -3.10 7.55
CA PRO A 7 8.37 -3.32 6.18
C PRO A 7 8.21 -1.98 5.46
N ASP A 8 9.00 -1.77 4.39
CA ASP A 8 8.92 -0.56 3.58
C ASP A 8 7.62 -0.57 2.75
N PRO A 9 6.70 0.38 2.95
CA PRO A 9 5.42 0.44 2.23
C PRO A 9 5.59 0.42 0.70
N ALA A 10 6.60 1.12 0.17
CA ALA A 10 6.85 1.15 -1.26
C ALA A 10 7.26 -0.24 -1.79
N SER A 11 8.03 -1.00 -1.02
CA SER A 11 8.41 -2.38 -1.34
C SER A 11 7.21 -3.33 -1.29
N ILE A 12 6.31 -3.21 -0.31
CA ILE A 12 5.08 -4.00 -0.23
C ILE A 12 4.20 -3.75 -1.46
N ARG A 13 3.96 -2.48 -1.80
CA ARG A 13 3.18 -2.11 -2.98
C ARG A 13 3.77 -2.69 -4.26
N ARG A 14 5.09 -2.55 -4.46
CA ARG A 14 5.79 -3.11 -5.64
C ARG A 14 5.65 -4.63 -5.72
N ALA A 15 5.75 -5.33 -4.59
CA ALA A 15 5.57 -6.77 -4.56
C ALA A 15 4.13 -7.19 -4.92
N ALA A 16 3.12 -6.50 -4.39
CA ALA A 16 1.73 -6.74 -4.75
C ALA A 16 1.44 -6.46 -6.23
N LEU A 17 1.97 -5.36 -6.78
CA LEU A 17 1.85 -5.05 -8.20
C LEU A 17 2.49 -6.14 -9.08
N ALA A 18 3.73 -6.53 -8.78
CA ALA A 18 4.43 -7.57 -9.52
C ALA A 18 3.69 -8.92 -9.49
N SER A 19 3.04 -9.26 -8.38
CA SER A 19 2.23 -10.47 -8.27
C SER A 19 0.99 -10.43 -9.17
N LEU A 20 0.32 -9.28 -9.28
CA LEU A 20 -0.84 -9.12 -10.16
C LEU A 20 -0.43 -9.12 -11.64
N GLU A 21 0.66 -8.42 -11.98
CA GLU A 21 1.20 -8.36 -13.35
C GLU A 21 1.71 -9.72 -13.86
N ALA A 22 2.15 -10.61 -12.96
CA ALA A 22 2.56 -11.98 -13.31
C ALA A 22 1.39 -12.92 -13.57
N SER A 23 0.14 -12.50 -13.34
CA SER A 23 -1.05 -13.33 -13.49
C SER A 23 -1.71 -13.12 -14.86
N ASP A 24 -1.98 -14.21 -15.57
CA ASP A 24 -2.61 -14.15 -16.89
C ASP A 24 -4.05 -13.60 -16.83
N GLY A 25 -4.40 -12.73 -17.78
CA GLY A 25 -5.75 -12.20 -17.92
C GLY A 25 -6.15 -11.13 -16.89
N ILE A 26 -5.20 -10.61 -16.11
CA ILE A 26 -5.39 -9.51 -15.16
C ILE A 26 -4.89 -8.20 -15.78
N GLU A 27 -5.77 -7.20 -15.85
CA GLU A 27 -5.39 -5.81 -16.16
C GLU A 27 -5.46 -4.98 -14.87
N VAL A 28 -4.32 -4.54 -14.35
CA VAL A 28 -4.28 -3.77 -13.09
C VAL A 28 -4.73 -2.33 -13.35
N ASP A 29 -5.72 -1.86 -12.58
CA ASP A 29 -6.10 -0.44 -12.56
C ASP A 29 -5.22 0.33 -11.56
N TYR A 30 -5.10 -0.17 -10.33
CA TYR A 30 -4.21 0.40 -9.32
C TYR A 30 -3.83 -0.60 -8.24
N VAL A 31 -2.68 -0.33 -7.62
CA VAL A 31 -2.26 -0.87 -6.32
C VAL A 31 -1.79 0.32 -5.48
N ALA A 32 -2.44 0.55 -4.35
CA ALA A 32 -2.16 1.64 -3.44
C ALA A 32 -1.96 1.09 -2.03
N LEU A 33 -1.00 1.62 -1.29
CA LEU A 33 -0.86 1.37 0.14
C LEU A 33 -0.96 2.72 0.85
N VAL A 34 -2.02 2.87 1.66
CA VAL A 34 -2.44 4.15 2.23
C VAL A 34 -2.61 4.08 3.74
N ASP A 35 -2.62 5.22 4.41
CA ASP A 35 -3.11 5.32 5.77
C ASP A 35 -4.58 4.89 5.84
N PRO A 36 -4.97 3.95 6.73
CA PRO A 36 -6.33 3.42 6.77
C PRO A 36 -7.39 4.43 7.23
N THR A 37 -7.00 5.55 7.85
CA THR A 37 -7.91 6.57 8.39
C THR A 37 -8.09 7.72 7.41
N GLY A 38 -6.98 8.28 6.93
CA GLY A 38 -6.93 9.46 6.08
C GLY A 38 -6.78 9.16 4.58
N PHE A 39 -6.52 7.91 4.19
CA PHE A 39 -6.25 7.51 2.79
C PHE A 39 -5.08 8.25 2.14
N GLU A 40 -4.14 8.69 2.96
CA GLU A 40 -2.90 9.31 2.48
C GLU A 40 -1.96 8.25 1.92
N ASP A 41 -1.29 8.53 0.80
CA ASP A 41 -0.35 7.63 0.16
C ASP A 41 0.93 7.47 1.00
N LEU A 42 1.19 6.22 1.40
CA LEU A 42 2.38 5.84 2.16
C LEU A 42 3.58 5.49 1.25
N THR A 43 3.38 5.51 -0.08
CA THR A 43 4.33 4.97 -1.07
C THR A 43 4.76 5.96 -2.15
N ASP A 44 4.17 7.15 -2.17
CA ASP A 44 4.30 8.15 -3.24
C ASP A 44 4.16 7.52 -4.64
N ALA A 45 3.09 6.76 -4.83
CA ALA A 45 2.80 5.99 -6.04
C ALA A 45 2.41 6.86 -7.25
N GLY A 46 2.15 8.16 -7.06
CA GLY A 46 1.71 9.06 -8.12
C GLY A 46 0.25 8.85 -8.54
N LEU A 47 -0.61 8.40 -7.62
CA LEU A 47 -2.02 8.11 -7.87
C LEU A 47 -2.96 9.32 -7.70
N GLY A 48 -2.40 10.53 -7.53
CA GLY A 48 -3.19 11.74 -7.23
C GLY A 48 -3.78 11.78 -5.82
N LEU A 49 -3.31 10.89 -4.93
CA LEU A 49 -3.71 10.85 -3.53
C LEU A 49 -2.93 11.89 -2.69
N PRO A 50 -3.52 12.39 -1.59
CA PRO A 50 -2.78 13.19 -0.61
C PRO A 50 -1.58 12.38 -0.11
N ARG A 51 -0.42 13.03 0.04
CA ARG A 51 0.78 12.37 0.58
C ARG A 51 0.80 12.53 2.08
N SER A 52 1.16 11.46 2.80
CA SER A 52 1.49 11.62 4.22
C SER A 52 2.70 12.53 4.37
N ALA A 53 2.57 13.55 5.22
CA ALA A 53 3.72 14.35 5.59
C ALA A 53 4.74 13.44 6.33
N PRO A 54 6.05 13.68 6.19
CA PRO A 54 7.02 12.99 7.03
C PRO A 54 6.69 13.29 8.49
N VAL A 55 6.34 12.25 9.24
CA VAL A 55 6.04 12.37 10.67
C VAL A 55 7.28 12.94 11.34
N ARG A 56 7.16 14.12 11.95
CA ARG A 56 8.20 14.63 12.84
C ARG A 56 8.29 13.65 14.01
N GLU A 57 9.51 13.23 14.37
CA GLU A 57 9.78 12.23 15.42
C GLU A 57 9.18 12.57 16.80
N ASP A 58 8.64 13.78 16.98
CA ASP A 58 8.14 14.35 18.23
C ASP A 58 6.60 14.25 18.43
N ALA A 59 5.83 13.70 17.47
CA ALA A 59 4.38 13.55 17.61
C ALA A 59 4.03 12.25 18.36
N GLU A 60 3.41 12.37 19.54
CA GLU A 60 3.03 11.23 20.40
C GLU A 60 1.97 10.29 19.81
N GLU A 61 1.49 10.57 18.60
CA GLU A 61 0.69 9.67 17.77
C GLU A 61 1.58 9.22 16.60
N GLY A 62 2.47 8.27 16.89
CA GLY A 62 3.35 7.67 15.87
C GLY A 62 2.54 7.11 14.70
N PRO A 63 3.14 6.97 13.50
CA PRO A 63 2.43 6.49 12.31
C PRO A 63 1.68 5.20 12.66
N VAL A 64 0.39 5.17 12.31
CA VAL A 64 -0.49 4.03 12.56
C VAL A 64 0.28 2.78 12.14
N PRO A 65 0.43 1.76 13.00
CA PRO A 65 1.26 0.58 12.67
C PRO A 65 0.68 -0.24 11.51
N MET A 66 -0.42 0.19 10.92
CA MET A 66 -1.15 -0.50 9.86
C MET A 66 -1.22 0.37 8.61
N GLY A 67 -1.03 -0.24 7.44
CA GLY A 67 -1.38 0.36 6.16
C GLY A 67 -2.56 -0.40 5.52
N LEU A 68 -3.40 0.28 4.75
CA LEU A 68 -4.44 -0.35 3.93
C LEU A 68 -3.91 -0.56 2.51
N LEU A 69 -3.70 -1.82 2.11
CA LEU A 69 -3.40 -2.18 0.73
C LEU A 69 -4.71 -2.28 -0.05
N ALA A 70 -4.97 -1.34 -0.94
CA ALA A 70 -6.13 -1.33 -1.83
C ALA A 70 -5.71 -1.70 -3.25
N VAL A 71 -6.47 -2.61 -3.87
CA VAL A 71 -6.21 -3.11 -5.22
C VAL A 71 -7.47 -3.03 -6.07
N ALA A 72 -7.30 -2.69 -7.33
CA ALA A 72 -8.34 -2.87 -8.33
C ALA A 72 -7.73 -3.38 -9.64
N ALA A 73 -8.41 -4.34 -10.25
CA ALA A 73 -8.01 -4.92 -11.53
C ALA A 73 -9.24 -5.41 -12.30
N ARG A 74 -9.10 -5.54 -13.62
CA ARG A 74 -10.06 -6.22 -14.48
C ARG A 74 -9.63 -7.66 -14.73
N VAL A 75 -10.59 -8.57 -14.65
CA VAL A 75 -10.48 -9.97 -15.07
C VAL A 75 -11.51 -10.20 -16.18
N GLY A 76 -11.03 -10.25 -17.42
CA GLY A 76 -11.91 -10.14 -18.59
C GLY A 76 -12.71 -8.83 -18.58
N THR A 77 -14.04 -8.93 -18.57
CA THR A 77 -14.94 -7.76 -18.55
C THR A 77 -15.31 -7.29 -17.14
N THR A 78 -14.86 -8.01 -16.10
CA THR A 78 -15.28 -7.75 -14.72
C THR A 78 -14.21 -6.96 -13.98
N ARG A 79 -14.59 -5.84 -13.36
CA ARG A 79 -13.71 -5.05 -12.50
C ARG A 79 -13.86 -5.49 -11.05
N LEU A 80 -12.78 -5.98 -10.46
CA LEU A 80 -12.70 -6.41 -9.06
C LEU A 80 -11.95 -5.38 -8.24
N ILE A 81 -12.37 -5.23 -6.98
CA ILE A 81 -11.75 -4.35 -5.99
C ILE A 81 -11.64 -5.15 -4.71
N ASP A 82 -10.49 -5.07 -4.06
CA ASP A 82 -10.30 -5.63 -2.72
C ASP A 82 -9.36 -4.72 -1.91
N ASN A 83 -9.39 -4.85 -0.60
CA ASN A 83 -8.48 -4.18 0.30
C ASN A 83 -8.15 -5.06 1.51
N THR A 84 -6.95 -4.87 2.05
CA THR A 84 -6.53 -5.56 3.28
C THR A 84 -5.63 -4.70 4.13
N LEU A 85 -5.70 -4.89 5.45
CA LEU A 85 -4.83 -4.20 6.40
C LEU A 85 -3.50 -4.97 6.55
N ILE A 86 -2.40 -4.24 6.46
CA ILE A 86 -1.03 -4.75 6.56
C ILE A 86 -0.37 -4.17 7.81
N ASP A 87 0.20 -5.03 8.65
CA ASP A 87 1.03 -4.61 9.77
C ASP A 87 2.41 -4.15 9.27
N LEU A 88 2.75 -2.91 9.56
CA LEU A 88 3.99 -2.23 9.20
C LEU A 88 4.96 -2.16 10.39
N ARG A 89 4.77 -2.97 11.43
CA ARG A 89 5.76 -3.12 12.50
C ARG A 89 6.92 -4.02 12.06
N PRO A 90 8.16 -3.74 12.53
CA PRO A 90 9.33 -4.57 12.27
C PRO A 90 9.25 -5.97 12.90
#